data_AF-A0A1Y5I539-F1
#
_entry.id   AF-A0A1Y5I539-F1
#
_cell.length_a   1.000
_cell.length_b   1.000
_cell.length_c   1.000
_cell.angle_alpha   90.00
_cell.angle_beta   90.00
_cell.angle_gamma   90.00
#
_symmetry.space_group_name_H-M   'P 1'
#
loop_
_entity.id
_entity.type
_entity.pdbx_description
1 polymer ?
#
loop_
_entity_poly.entity_id
_entity_poly.type
_entity_poly.pdbx_seq_one_letter_code
_entity_poly.pdbx_strand_id
1 'polypeptide(L)'
;MADRVLVAISKYYKHISDELEAGALEALEAAGATVTVMEVPGAFELPGLIAMAADSGRFDGAVALGCVIRGETSHYDYVCGESARGLMDLIVQRRQAIGYGILTVENEEQALARADRKRGNKGKDAADACLAMIKFRKELIR
;
A
#
# COMPACT_ATOMS: atom_id res chain seq x y z
N MET A 1 -0.06 -12.01 -19.81
CA MET A 1 0.67 -10.73 -19.67
C MET A 1 1.03 -10.55 -18.20
N ALA A 2 2.21 -9.99 -17.92
CA ALA A 2 2.63 -9.68 -16.55
C ALA A 2 1.66 -8.68 -15.90
N ASP A 3 1.44 -8.81 -14.59
CA ASP A 3 0.60 -7.88 -13.84
C ASP A 3 1.26 -6.53 -13.68
N ARG A 4 0.53 -5.44 -13.96
CA ARG A 4 1.06 -4.07 -13.82
C ARG A 4 0.62 -3.51 -12.47
N VAL A 5 1.55 -3.34 -11.55
CA VAL A 5 1.25 -2.93 -10.17
C VAL A 5 1.81 -1.55 -9.89
N LEU A 6 0.97 -0.67 -9.35
CA LEU A 6 1.42 0.59 -8.75
C LEU A 6 1.82 0.35 -7.30
N VAL A 7 3.04 0.72 -6.92
CA VAL A 7 3.41 0.91 -5.51
C VAL A 7 3.28 2.40 -5.20
N ALA A 8 2.20 2.76 -4.51
CA ALA A 8 1.95 4.11 -4.04
C ALA A 8 2.49 4.23 -2.61
N ILE A 9 3.42 5.15 -2.36
CA ILE A 9 4.12 5.22 -1.09
C ILE A 9 4.17 6.64 -0.51
N SER A 10 3.94 6.77 0.79
CA SER A 10 4.29 7.96 1.56
C SER A 10 5.60 7.74 2.30
N LYS A 11 6.61 8.59 2.07
CA LYS A 11 7.95 8.48 2.69
C LYS A 11 8.16 9.41 3.89
N TYR A 12 7.10 9.69 4.65
CA TYR A 12 7.17 10.58 5.82
C TYR A 12 8.21 10.10 6.86
N TYR A 13 8.23 8.79 7.16
CA TYR A 13 9.30 8.13 7.92
C TYR A 13 10.16 7.30 6.98
N LYS A 14 11.18 7.91 6.38
CA LYS A 14 11.92 7.32 5.25
C LYS A 14 12.50 5.94 5.56
N HIS A 15 13.19 5.77 6.69
CA HIS A 15 13.84 4.51 7.07
C HIS A 15 12.84 3.35 7.27
N ILE A 16 11.62 3.64 7.71
CA ILE A 16 10.54 2.65 7.81
C ILE A 16 9.95 2.37 6.43
N SER A 17 9.72 3.43 5.65
CA SER A 17 9.07 3.35 4.34
C SER A 17 9.95 2.65 3.31
N ASP A 18 11.28 2.83 3.37
CA ASP A 18 12.24 2.13 2.52
C ASP A 18 12.21 0.61 2.76
N GLU A 19 12.06 0.14 4.01
CA GLU A 19 11.93 -1.30 4.31
C GLU A 19 10.59 -1.86 3.83
N LEU A 20 9.49 -1.10 3.99
CA LEU A 20 8.18 -1.46 3.42
C LEU A 20 8.25 -1.57 1.89
N GLU A 21 8.86 -0.58 1.24
CA GLU A 21 9.04 -0.55 -0.21
C GLU A 21 9.85 -1.76 -0.68
N ALA A 22 11.03 -1.99 -0.09
CA ALA A 22 11.89 -3.10 -0.43
C ALA A 22 11.16 -4.46 -0.30
N GLY A 23 10.44 -4.69 0.80
CA GLY A 23 9.69 -5.92 1.00
C GLY A 23 8.56 -6.12 -0.02
N ALA A 24 7.88 -5.05 -0.41
CA ALA A 24 6.84 -5.09 -1.44
C ALA A 24 7.43 -5.35 -2.84
N LEU A 25 8.51 -4.65 -3.20
CA LEU A 25 9.18 -4.81 -4.49
C LEU A 25 9.72 -6.23 -4.67
N GLU A 26 10.40 -6.79 -3.66
CA GLU A 26 10.88 -8.17 -3.70
C GLU A 26 9.77 -9.18 -3.99
N ALA A 27 8.61 -9.02 -3.34
CA ALA A 27 7.46 -9.90 -3.52
C ALA A 27 6.82 -9.76 -4.92
N LEU A 28 6.66 -8.53 -5.40
CA LEU A 28 6.10 -8.24 -6.73
C LEU A 28 7.01 -8.72 -7.86
N GLU A 29 8.32 -8.49 -7.73
CA GLU A 29 9.33 -8.94 -8.69
C GLU A 29 9.42 -10.47 -8.74
N ALA A 30 9.40 -11.13 -7.57
CA ALA A 30 9.36 -12.60 -7.49
C ALA A 30 8.11 -13.20 -8.16
N ALA A 31 6.99 -12.46 -8.18
CA ALA A 31 5.77 -12.83 -8.89
C ALA A 31 5.78 -12.47 -10.40
N GLY A 32 6.85 -11.83 -10.90
CA GLY A 32 6.97 -11.40 -12.29
C GLY A 32 6.09 -10.20 -12.66
N ALA A 33 5.66 -9.39 -11.69
CA ALA A 33 4.89 -8.19 -11.93
C ALA A 33 5.77 -7.05 -12.50
N THR A 34 5.20 -6.20 -13.34
CA THR A 34 5.81 -4.93 -13.75
C THR A 34 5.40 -3.86 -12.76
N VAL A 35 6.37 -3.24 -12.08
CA VAL A 35 6.12 -2.29 -11.00
C VAL A 35 6.36 -0.85 -11.45
N THR A 36 5.48 0.06 -11.03
CA THR A 36 5.73 1.51 -11.06
C THR A 36 5.62 2.04 -9.64
N VAL A 37 6.62 2.77 -9.18
CA VAL A 37 6.59 3.43 -7.87
C VAL A 37 6.18 4.88 -8.05
N MET A 38 5.27 5.37 -7.21
CA MET A 38 4.94 6.79 -7.11
C MET A 38 4.85 7.22 -5.66
N GLU A 39 5.49 8.35 -5.36
CA GLU A 39 5.54 8.91 -4.01
C GLU A 39 4.47 10.00 -3.82
N VAL A 40 3.87 10.02 -2.63
CA VAL A 40 2.96 11.06 -2.16
C VAL A 40 3.47 11.69 -0.86
N PRO A 41 3.05 12.95 -0.54
CA PRO A 41 3.51 13.63 0.67
C PRO A 41 3.16 12.88 1.96
N GLY A 42 1.93 12.37 2.08
CA GLY A 42 1.41 11.72 3.27
C GLY A 42 0.56 10.48 2.96
N ALA A 43 0.29 9.68 4.00
CA ALA A 43 -0.62 8.53 3.87
C ALA A 43 -2.06 8.95 3.50
N PHE A 44 -2.42 10.19 3.80
CA PHE A 44 -3.74 10.76 3.48
C PHE A 44 -3.98 10.91 1.97
N GLU A 45 -2.93 11.11 1.17
CA GLU A 45 -3.03 11.26 -0.28
C GLU A 45 -3.04 9.92 -1.04
N LEU A 46 -2.72 8.80 -0.38
CA LEU A 46 -2.66 7.47 -1.01
C LEU A 46 -3.97 7.05 -1.70
N PRO A 47 -5.16 7.21 -1.10
CA PRO A 47 -6.42 6.95 -1.80
C PRO A 47 -6.57 7.80 -3.07
N GLY A 48 -6.19 9.08 -3.01
CA GLY A 48 -6.30 10.00 -4.14
C GLY A 48 -5.42 9.56 -5.33
N LEU A 49 -4.16 9.24 -5.06
CA LEU A 49 -3.24 8.73 -6.09
C LEU A 49 -3.76 7.42 -6.70
N ILE A 50 -4.21 6.47 -5.88
CA ILE A 50 -4.69 5.18 -6.37
C ILE A 50 -6.00 5.32 -7.16
N ALA A 51 -6.87 6.27 -6.79
CA ALA A 51 -8.06 6.59 -7.58
C ALA A 51 -7.69 7.09 -8.99
N MET A 52 -6.73 8.03 -9.10
CA MET A 52 -6.23 8.51 -10.39
C MET A 52 -5.58 7.39 -11.21
N ALA A 53 -4.84 6.50 -10.55
CA ALA A 53 -4.23 5.35 -11.19
C ALA A 53 -5.27 4.36 -11.74
N ALA A 54 -6.35 4.11 -10.99
CA ALA A 54 -7.47 3.28 -11.42
C ALA A 54 -8.17 3.88 -12.66
N ASP A 55 -8.37 5.19 -12.70
CA ASP A 55 -8.97 5.89 -13.85
C ASP A 55 -8.10 5.84 -15.10
N SER A 56 -6.78 5.74 -14.94
CA SER A 56 -5.86 5.67 -16.09
C SER A 56 -5.92 4.34 -16.87
N GLY A 57 -6.44 3.26 -16.29
CA GLY A 57 -6.43 1.92 -16.88
C GLY A 57 -5.04 1.27 -17.06
N ARG A 58 -3.98 1.92 -16.55
CA ARG A 58 -2.58 1.48 -16.72
C ARG A 58 -2.17 0.36 -15.76
N PHE A 59 -2.94 0.14 -14.70
CA PHE A 59 -2.60 -0.78 -13.61
C PHE A 59 -3.68 -1.82 -13.40
N ASP A 60 -3.24 -3.02 -13.02
CA ASP A 60 -4.10 -4.15 -12.67
C ASP A 60 -4.43 -4.18 -11.17
N GLY A 61 -3.55 -3.60 -10.34
CA GLY A 61 -3.77 -3.35 -8.91
C GLY A 61 -2.75 -2.35 -8.34
N ALA A 62 -2.88 -2.04 -7.06
CA ALA A 62 -2.01 -1.12 -6.35
C ALA A 62 -1.63 -1.62 -4.94
N VAL A 63 -0.44 -1.27 -4.46
CA VAL A 63 -0.01 -1.47 -3.08
C VAL A 63 0.12 -0.08 -2.45
N ALA A 64 -0.61 0.16 -1.37
CA ALA A 64 -0.52 1.40 -0.60
C ALA A 64 0.42 1.22 0.58
N LEU A 65 1.54 1.94 0.60
CA LEU A 65 2.58 1.85 1.63
C LEU A 65 2.73 3.18 2.37
N GLY A 66 2.93 3.11 3.67
CA GLY A 66 3.21 4.28 4.48
C GLY A 66 3.32 3.93 5.95
N CYS A 67 3.67 4.92 6.76
CA CYS A 67 3.72 4.76 8.21
C CYS A 67 3.19 6.02 8.88
N VAL A 68 2.32 5.81 9.87
CA VAL A 68 1.74 6.84 10.73
C VAL A 68 1.96 6.39 12.17
N ILE A 69 2.72 7.18 12.93
CA ILE A 69 3.06 6.90 14.32
C ILE A 69 2.27 7.87 15.20
N ARG A 70 1.62 7.37 16.26
CA ARG A 70 0.82 8.21 17.16
C ARG A 70 1.70 9.28 17.81
N GLY A 71 1.31 10.53 17.59
CA GLY A 71 1.89 11.70 18.25
C GLY A 71 0.93 12.25 19.30
N GLU A 72 1.05 13.54 19.59
CA GLU A 72 0.29 14.21 20.66
C GLU A 72 -1.11 14.67 20.23
N THR A 73 -1.37 14.77 18.93
CA THR A 73 -2.61 15.35 18.40
C THR A 73 -3.52 14.31 17.78
N SER A 74 -4.82 14.60 17.76
CA SER A 74 -5.83 13.78 17.07
C SER A 74 -5.63 13.72 15.55
N HIS A 75 -4.67 14.46 14.99
CA HIS A 75 -4.30 14.37 13.57
C HIS A 75 -3.97 12.94 13.16
N TYR A 76 -3.39 12.15 14.07
CA TYR A 76 -3.17 10.71 13.87
C TYR A 76 -4.45 9.98 13.47
N ASP A 77 -5.55 10.19 14.20
CA ASP A 77 -6.79 9.46 13.99
C ASP A 77 -7.44 9.85 12.65
N TYR A 78 -7.31 11.11 12.23
CA TYR A 78 -7.73 11.56 10.91
C TYR A 78 -6.89 10.91 9.80
N VAL A 79 -5.57 10.91 9.91
CA VAL A 79 -4.71 10.33 8.87
C VAL A 79 -4.91 8.82 8.74
N CYS A 80 -4.93 8.10 9.86
CA CYS A 80 -5.13 6.65 9.88
C CYS A 80 -6.54 6.27 9.41
N GLY A 81 -7.58 6.91 9.97
CA GLY A 81 -8.97 6.59 9.67
C GLY A 81 -9.34 6.90 8.23
N GLU A 82 -8.99 8.09 7.73
CA GLU A 82 -9.40 8.53 6.40
C GLU A 82 -8.60 7.90 5.28
N SER A 83 -7.31 7.60 5.48
CA SER A 83 -6.54 6.83 4.50
C SER A 83 -7.08 5.40 4.38
N ALA A 84 -7.36 4.72 5.50
CA ALA A 84 -7.95 3.39 5.49
C ALA A 84 -9.35 3.38 4.87
N ARG A 85 -10.21 4.34 5.26
CA ARG A 85 -11.56 4.49 4.70
C ARG A 85 -11.54 4.73 3.19
N GLY A 86 -10.72 5.66 2.73
CA GLY A 86 -10.59 5.98 1.31
C GLY A 86 -10.12 4.78 0.49
N LEU A 87 -9.12 4.02 0.98
CA LEU A 87 -8.70 2.79 0.30
C LEU A 87 -9.79 1.73 0.31
N MET A 88 -10.52 1.56 1.42
CA MET A 88 -11.62 0.61 1.52
C MET A 88 -12.76 0.93 0.54
N ASP A 89 -13.09 2.22 0.38
CA ASP A 89 -14.08 2.66 -0.60
C ASP A 89 -13.65 2.30 -2.03
N LEU A 90 -12.37 2.47 -2.37
CA LEU A 90 -11.84 2.04 -3.68
C LEU A 90 -11.88 0.52 -3.86
N ILE A 91 -11.57 -0.25 -2.81
CA ILE A 91 -11.63 -1.72 -2.83
C ILE A 91 -13.07 -2.17 -3.09
N VAL A 92 -14.05 -1.68 -2.32
CA VAL A 92 -15.43 -2.19 -2.36
C VAL A 92 -16.22 -1.57 -3.50
N GLN A 93 -16.26 -0.24 -3.58
CA GLN A 93 -17.13 0.45 -4.54
C GLN A 93 -16.59 0.33 -5.96
N ARG A 94 -15.26 0.42 -6.11
CA ARG A 94 -14.59 0.40 -7.41
C ARG A 94 -13.93 -0.94 -7.76
N ARG A 95 -14.06 -1.96 -6.89
CA ARG A 95 -13.54 -3.32 -7.10
C ARG A 95 -12.04 -3.29 -7.45
N GLN A 96 -11.30 -2.38 -6.83
CA GLN A 96 -9.86 -2.25 -7.06
C GLN A 96 -9.10 -3.32 -6.27
N ALA A 97 -8.09 -3.92 -6.89
CA ALA A 97 -7.16 -4.81 -6.20
C ALA A 97 -6.12 -3.96 -5.47
N ILE A 98 -6.30 -3.76 -4.17
CA ILE A 98 -5.44 -2.90 -3.35
C ILE A 98 -4.86 -3.71 -2.18
N GLY A 99 -3.54 -3.69 -2.05
CA GLY A 99 -2.82 -4.15 -0.87
C GLY A 99 -2.66 -3.04 0.16
N TYR A 100 -3.17 -3.23 1.38
CA TYR A 100 -3.07 -2.25 2.47
C TYR A 100 -1.82 -2.47 3.33
N GLY A 101 -0.80 -1.63 3.13
CA GLY A 101 0.48 -1.63 3.84
C GLY A 101 0.79 -0.33 4.56
N ILE A 102 -0.24 0.43 4.96
CA ILE A 102 -0.06 1.60 5.83
C ILE A 102 0.05 1.11 7.28
N LEU A 103 1.20 1.35 7.91
CA LEU A 103 1.42 1.09 9.33
C LEU A 103 0.74 2.18 10.17
N THR A 104 -0.12 1.79 11.08
CA THR A 104 -0.75 2.67 12.08
C THR A 104 -0.35 2.15 13.46
N VAL A 105 0.63 2.81 14.08
CA VAL A 105 1.30 2.29 15.28
C VAL A 105 1.41 3.34 16.38
N GLU A 106 1.69 2.89 17.60
CA GLU A 106 1.81 3.75 18.78
C GLU A 106 3.22 4.33 18.95
N ASN A 107 4.24 3.69 18.37
CA ASN A 107 5.64 4.15 18.47
C ASN A 107 6.52 3.59 17.35
N GLU A 108 7.74 4.09 17.27
CA GLU A 108 8.73 3.73 16.24
C GLU A 108 9.21 2.28 16.34
N GLU A 109 9.35 1.72 17.54
CA GLU A 109 9.75 0.33 17.73
C GLU A 109 8.75 -0.63 17.08
N GLN A 110 7.44 -0.35 17.25
CA GLN A 110 6.39 -1.10 16.57
C GLN A 110 6.45 -0.95 15.05
N ALA A 111 6.70 0.26 14.54
CA ALA A 111 6.86 0.49 13.10
C ALA A 111 7.99 -0.36 12.53
N LEU A 112 9.17 -0.32 13.15
CA LEU A 112 10.34 -1.08 12.73
C LEU A 112 10.08 -2.58 12.77
N ALA A 113 9.46 -3.09 13.83
CA ALA A 113 9.13 -4.52 13.94
C ALA A 113 8.19 -5.01 12.83
N ARG A 114 7.29 -4.13 12.36
CA ARG A 114 6.34 -4.43 11.27
C ARG A 114 6.93 -4.23 9.88
N ALA A 115 7.82 -3.25 9.70
CA ALA A 115 8.43 -2.95 8.42
C ALA A 115 9.60 -3.89 8.08
N ASP A 116 10.37 -4.31 9.09
CA ASP A 116 11.55 -5.17 8.93
C ASP A 116 11.24 -6.41 8.09
N ARG A 117 11.97 -6.56 6.96
CA ARG A 117 11.78 -7.63 5.97
C ARG A 117 12.01 -9.04 6.49
N LYS A 118 12.74 -9.20 7.60
CA LYS A 118 13.01 -10.48 8.27
C LYS A 118 12.07 -10.76 9.43
N ARG A 119 11.23 -9.78 9.81
CA ARG A 119 10.27 -9.90 10.91
C ARG A 119 8.85 -9.80 10.37
N GLY A 120 8.19 -8.66 10.54
CA GLY A 120 6.81 -8.47 10.13
C GLY A 120 6.66 -8.41 8.61
N ASN A 121 7.62 -7.83 7.89
CA ASN A 121 7.61 -7.62 6.45
C ASN A 121 6.23 -7.21 5.90
N LYS A 122 5.64 -6.15 6.49
CA LYS A 122 4.29 -5.71 6.11
C LYS A 122 4.22 -5.25 4.65
N GLY A 123 5.34 -4.82 4.07
CA GLY A 123 5.46 -4.52 2.65
C GLY A 123 5.15 -5.72 1.77
N LYS A 124 5.80 -6.87 2.04
CA LYS A 124 5.51 -8.14 1.35
C LYS A 124 4.06 -8.58 1.55
N ASP A 125 3.54 -8.53 2.77
CA ASP A 125 2.14 -8.90 3.04
C ASP A 125 1.16 -8.08 2.20
N ALA A 126 1.42 -6.78 2.05
CA ALA A 126 0.58 -5.89 1.24
C ALA A 126 0.71 -6.20 -0.26
N ALA A 127 1.91 -6.50 -0.75
CA ALA A 127 2.12 -6.95 -2.13
C ALA A 127 1.41 -8.28 -2.43
N ASP A 128 1.56 -9.27 -1.55
CA ASP A 128 0.92 -10.58 -1.68
C ASP A 128 -0.62 -10.44 -1.70
N ALA A 129 -1.17 -9.58 -0.84
CA ALA A 129 -2.60 -9.27 -0.83
C ALA A 129 -3.06 -8.62 -2.15
N CYS A 130 -2.29 -7.67 -2.70
CA CYS A 130 -2.57 -7.06 -3.99
C CYS A 130 -2.61 -8.10 -5.12
N LEU A 131 -1.58 -8.95 -5.21
CA LEU A 131 -1.49 -10.01 -6.22
C LEU A 131 -2.66 -11.00 -6.13
N ALA A 132 -3.03 -11.42 -4.91
CA ALA A 132 -4.19 -12.28 -4.69
C ALA A 132 -5.49 -11.62 -5.18
N MET A 133 -5.69 -10.33 -4.87
CA MET A 133 -6.88 -9.60 -5.32
C MET A 133 -6.90 -9.38 -6.84
N ILE A 134 -5.74 -9.15 -7.47
CA ILE A 134 -5.64 -9.10 -8.94
C ILE A 134 -6.10 -10.44 -9.54
N LYS A 135 -5.61 -11.56 -8.99
CA LYS A 135 -6.02 -12.90 -9.42
C LYS A 135 -7.53 -13.10 -9.29
N PHE A 136 -8.11 -12.86 -8.12
CA PHE A 136 -9.56 -13.01 -7.92
C PHE A 136 -10.38 -12.12 -8.85
N ARG A 137 -9.95 -10.88 -9.06
CA ARG A 137 -10.62 -9.95 -9.97
C ARG A 137 -10.61 -10.45 -11.41
N LYS A 138 -9.49 -11.03 -11.88
CA LYS A 138 -9.40 -11.68 -13.20
C LYS A 138 -10.29 -12.90 -13.32
N GLU A 139 -10.46 -13.67 -12.24
CA GLU A 139 -11.29 -14.89 -12.24
C GLU A 139 -12.80 -14.59 -12.16
N LEU A 140 -13.20 -13.51 -11.50
CA LEU A 140 -14.62 -13.26 -11.16
C LEU A 140 -15.31 -12.19 -12.00
N ILE A 141 -14.59 -11.17 -12.49
CA ILE A 141 -15.22 -9.94 -13.05
C ILE A 141 -14.53 -9.42 -14.31
N ARG A 142 -13.59 -10.16 -14.89
CA ARG A 142 -12.85 -9.75 -16.09
C ARG A 142 -12.98 -10.77 -17.21
#